data_AF-A0A958G516-F1
#
_entry.id   AF-A0A958G516-F1
#
_cell.length_a   1.000
_cell.length_b   1.000
_cell.length_c   1.000
_cell.angle_alpha   90.00
_cell.angle_beta   90.00
_cell.angle_gamma   90.00
#
_symmetry.space_group_name_H-M   'P 1'
#
loop_
_entity.id
_entity.type
_entity.pdbx_description
1 polymer ?
#
loop_
_entity_poly.entity_id
_entity_poly.type
_entity_poly.pdbx_seq_one_letter_code
_entity_poly.pdbx_strand_id
1 'polypeptide(L)'
;DNEDVRQSRVEADLQAAGVGEAPVPNINVRNTRKFSMGYKFTESISFDYNRDYQSDARLDSTSDARAKDVLESIIREGDFGTDTRITQRFSAGYNPKLFSWLGANYRYTANFIYSLDNPQINSRSSNLTVNHSVSGDFKLATLLESIYNP
;
A
#
# COMPACT_ATOMS: atom_id res chain seq x y z
N ASP A 1 22.78 50.03 38.86
CA ASP A 1 21.59 49.48 39.57
C ASP A 1 20.25 49.67 38.88
N ASN A 2 20.02 50.68 38.02
CA ASN A 2 18.70 50.89 37.38
C ASN A 2 18.58 50.40 35.93
N GLU A 3 19.67 49.94 35.29
CA GLU A 3 19.65 49.41 33.92
C GLU A 3 19.43 47.89 33.89
N ASP A 4 19.98 47.14 34.85
CA ASP A 4 19.81 45.68 34.95
C ASP A 4 18.35 45.26 35.20
N VAL A 5 17.59 46.09 35.92
CA VAL A 5 16.16 45.86 36.18
C VAL A 5 15.31 46.12 34.92
N ARG A 6 15.80 46.94 33.98
CA ARG A 6 15.11 47.19 32.72
C ARG A 6 15.36 46.07 31.71
N GLN A 7 16.58 45.54 31.64
CA GLN A 7 16.89 44.43 30.73
C GLN A 7 16.17 43.14 31.14
N SER A 8 16.15 42.82 32.44
CA SER A 8 15.43 41.65 32.97
C SER A 8 13.91 41.72 32.76
N ARG A 9 13.32 42.92 32.74
CA ARG A 9 11.89 43.10 32.40
C ARG A 9 11.62 42.95 30.90
N VAL A 10 12.51 43.43 30.04
CA VAL A 10 12.38 43.25 28.59
C VAL A 10 12.52 41.77 28.19
N GLU A 11 13.41 41.02 28.85
CA GLU A 11 13.55 39.57 28.64
C GLU A 11 12.35 38.78 29.18
N ALA A 12 11.79 39.19 30.33
CA ALA A 12 10.58 38.59 30.88
C ALA A 12 9.34 38.89 30.02
N ASP A 13 9.23 40.09 29.46
CA ASP A 13 8.14 40.47 28.56
C ASP A 13 8.27 39.78 27.18
N LEU A 14 9.49 39.48 26.71
CA LEU A 14 9.74 38.68 25.50
C LEU A 14 9.39 37.20 25.68
N GLN A 15 9.59 36.63 26.87
CA GLN A 15 9.15 35.28 27.20
C GLN A 15 7.63 35.20 27.46
N ALA A 16 7.03 36.25 28.03
CA ALA A 16 5.58 36.36 28.25
C ALA A 16 4.79 36.69 26.96
N ALA A 17 5.44 37.27 25.94
CA ALA A 17 4.85 37.59 24.65
C ALA A 17 4.50 36.36 23.79
N GLY A 18 4.68 35.14 24.31
CA GLY A 18 4.13 33.93 23.69
C GLY A 18 4.43 33.87 22.20
N VAL A 19 5.71 34.07 21.83
CA VAL A 19 6.23 33.57 20.55
C VAL A 19 6.25 32.05 20.69
N GLY A 20 5.04 31.48 20.75
CA GLY A 20 4.81 30.07 20.62
C GLY A 20 5.44 29.72 19.30
N GLU A 21 6.46 28.88 19.37
CA GLU A 21 7.03 28.15 18.26
C GLU A 21 5.86 27.80 17.34
N ALA A 22 5.82 28.43 16.15
CA ALA A 22 4.73 28.19 15.22
C ALA A 22 4.62 26.66 15.08
N PRO A 23 3.42 26.07 15.22
CA PRO A 23 3.29 24.62 15.19
C PRO A 23 3.99 24.14 13.93
N VAL A 24 5.08 23.37 14.10
CA VAL A 24 5.90 22.90 12.99
C VAL A 24 4.93 22.30 11.97
N PRO A 25 4.83 22.87 10.76
CA PRO A 25 3.81 22.43 9.83
C PRO A 25 4.07 20.96 9.52
N ASN A 26 3.23 20.09 10.06
CA ASN A 26 3.28 18.66 9.79
C ASN A 26 2.68 18.45 8.39
N ILE A 27 3.52 18.68 7.38
CA ILE A 27 3.15 18.48 5.99
C ILE A 27 3.20 16.98 5.73
N ASN A 28 2.04 16.33 5.83
CA ASN A 28 1.88 14.92 5.45
C ASN A 28 1.60 14.85 3.94
N VAL A 29 2.62 14.51 3.15
CA VAL A 29 2.44 14.23 1.72
C VAL A 29 2.24 12.73 1.56
N ARG A 30 0.96 12.32 1.54
CA ARG A 30 0.60 10.94 1.28
C ARG A 30 0.65 10.62 -0.21
N ASN A 31 1.60 9.79 -0.62
CA ASN A 31 1.68 9.27 -1.99
C ASN A 31 0.97 7.90 -2.06
N THR A 32 0.25 7.63 -3.15
CA THR A 32 -0.37 6.32 -3.40
C THR A 32 0.00 5.86 -4.80
N ARG A 33 0.68 4.71 -4.90
CA ARG A 33 1.12 4.13 -6.17
C ARG A 33 0.44 2.79 -6.34
N LYS A 34 -0.19 2.57 -7.50
CA LYS A 34 -0.90 1.33 -7.81
C LYS A 34 -0.26 0.67 -9.02
N PHE A 35 0.05 -0.61 -8.89
CA PHE A 35 0.53 -1.45 -9.98
C PHE A 35 -0.44 -2.61 -10.16
N SER A 36 -0.94 -2.77 -11.39
CA SER A 36 -1.88 -3.83 -11.74
C SER A 36 -1.42 -4.49 -13.02
N MET A 37 -1.31 -5.82 -13.00
CA MET A 37 -0.94 -6.65 -14.14
C MET A 37 -1.89 -7.84 -14.19
N GLY A 38 -2.74 -7.87 -15.21
CA GLY A 38 -3.55 -9.03 -15.55
C GLY A 38 -3.03 -9.67 -16.83
N TYR A 39 -2.80 -10.98 -16.82
CA TYR A 39 -2.36 -11.70 -18.01
C TYR A 39 -3.05 -13.05 -18.14
N LYS A 40 -3.51 -13.35 -19.35
CA LYS A 40 -4.15 -14.61 -19.71
C LYS A 40 -3.20 -15.42 -20.58
N PHE A 41 -2.52 -16.42 -20.00
CA PHE A 41 -1.57 -17.26 -20.76
C PHE A 41 -2.28 -18.17 -21.73
N THR A 42 -3.41 -18.74 -21.32
CA THR A 42 -4.24 -19.61 -22.16
C THR A 42 -5.70 -19.36 -21.84
N GLU A 43 -6.62 -19.99 -22.58
CA GLU A 43 -8.04 -19.96 -22.19
C GLU A 43 -8.31 -20.50 -20.79
N SER A 44 -7.44 -21.39 -20.33
CA SER A 44 -7.56 -22.11 -19.07
C SER A 44 -6.74 -21.50 -17.94
N ILE A 45 -5.74 -20.66 -18.22
CA ILE A 45 -4.82 -20.11 -17.20
C ILE A 45 -4.82 -18.59 -17.26
N SER A 46 -5.17 -17.97 -16.13
CA SER A 46 -5.11 -16.52 -15.93
C SER A 46 -4.32 -16.17 -14.67
N PHE A 47 -3.63 -15.04 -14.70
CA PHE A 47 -2.97 -14.47 -13.54
C PHE A 47 -3.33 -13.00 -13.41
N ASP A 48 -3.54 -12.57 -12.17
CA ASP A 48 -3.78 -11.19 -11.81
C ASP A 48 -2.87 -10.85 -10.64
N TYR A 49 -2.04 -9.85 -10.81
CA TYR A 49 -1.18 -9.30 -9.77
C TYR A 49 -1.52 -7.82 -9.58
N ASN A 50 -1.84 -7.46 -8.34
CA ASN A 50 -2.11 -6.08 -7.94
C ASN A 50 -1.23 -5.75 -6.74
N ARG A 51 -0.63 -4.57 -6.75
CA ARG A 51 0.22 -4.07 -5.68
C ARG A 51 -0.04 -2.58 -5.48
N ASP A 52 -0.59 -2.26 -4.31
CA ASP A 52 -0.85 -0.91 -3.87
C ASP A 52 0.18 -0.51 -2.81
N TYR A 53 0.85 0.61 -3.05
CA TYR A 53 1.76 1.25 -2.10
C TYR A 53 1.13 2.53 -1.60
N GLN A 54 1.25 2.75 -0.30
CA GLN A 54 0.94 4.01 0.35
C GLN A 54 2.19 4.45 1.10
N SER A 55 2.69 5.63 0.77
CA SER A 55 3.89 6.21 1.33
C SER A 55 3.53 7.51 2.05
N ASP A 56 4.14 7.75 3.20
CA ASP A 56 4.08 9.03 3.89
C ASP A 56 5.48 9.66 3.77
N ALA A 57 5.59 10.70 2.95
CA ALA A 57 6.80 11.49 2.90
C ALA A 57 6.79 12.41 4.12
N ARG A 58 7.29 11.90 5.25
CA ARG A 58 7.59 12.71 6.42
C ARG A 58 8.95 13.34 6.22
N LEU A 59 8.96 14.66 6.10
CA LEU A 59 10.17 15.44 6.33
C LEU A 59 10.61 15.22 7.77
N ASP A 60 11.78 14.60 7.94
CA ASP A 60 12.44 14.63 9.24
C ASP A 60 12.67 16.10 9.61
N SER A 61 12.22 16.45 10.81
CA SER A 61 11.88 17.81 11.26
C SER A 61 13.12 18.67 11.57
N THR A 62 14.16 18.60 10.74
CA THR A 62 15.46 19.23 11.02
C THR A 62 15.84 20.31 10.01
N SER A 63 15.05 20.53 8.96
CA SER A 63 15.27 21.66 8.06
C SER A 63 13.97 22.15 7.47
N ASP A 64 13.91 23.47 7.29
CA ASP A 64 12.82 24.35 6.87
C ASP A 64 12.26 24.06 5.46
N ALA A 65 12.05 22.78 5.13
CA ALA A 65 11.70 22.34 3.79
C ALA A 65 10.19 22.48 3.54
N ARG A 66 9.88 23.30 2.55
CA ARG A 66 8.50 23.67 2.20
C ARG A 66 7.87 22.50 1.42
N ALA A 67 6.55 22.42 1.38
CA ALA A 67 5.83 21.43 0.55
C ALA A 67 6.29 21.37 -0.92
N LYS A 68 6.88 22.47 -1.42
CA LYS A 68 7.50 22.54 -2.76
C LYS A 68 8.75 21.68 -2.88
N ASP A 69 9.57 21.60 -1.84
CA ASP A 69 10.81 20.82 -1.84
C ASP A 69 10.51 19.33 -1.77
N VAL A 70 9.43 18.92 -1.08
CA VAL A 70 8.91 17.54 -1.09
C VAL A 70 8.38 17.16 -2.46
N LEU A 71 7.66 18.06 -3.12
CA LEU A 71 7.17 17.81 -4.47
C LEU A 71 8.33 17.77 -5.47
N GLU A 72 9.35 18.61 -5.29
CA GLU A 72 10.55 18.61 -6.10
C GLU A 72 11.38 17.34 -5.90
N SER A 73 11.56 16.83 -4.68
CA SER A 73 12.25 15.56 -4.42
C SER A 73 11.48 14.35 -4.98
N ILE A 74 10.15 14.35 -4.87
CA ILE A 74 9.30 13.32 -5.52
C ILE A 74 9.48 13.34 -7.05
N ILE A 75 9.53 14.53 -7.66
CA ILE A 75 9.56 14.67 -9.13
C ILE A 75 10.98 14.51 -9.70
N ARG A 76 12.02 15.03 -9.02
CA ARG A 76 13.41 15.02 -9.50
C ARG A 76 14.21 13.82 -9.02
N GLU A 77 14.03 13.43 -7.76
CA GLU A 77 14.83 12.36 -7.13
C GLU A 77 14.06 11.04 -7.08
N GLY A 78 12.75 11.08 -7.33
CA GLY A 78 11.89 9.89 -7.25
C GLY A 78 11.76 9.38 -5.81
N ASP A 79 12.05 10.22 -4.81
CA ASP A 79 11.89 9.87 -3.41
C ASP A 79 10.42 10.07 -3.02
N PHE A 80 9.71 8.96 -2.89
CA PHE A 80 8.29 8.94 -2.53
C PHE A 80 8.06 8.89 -1.01
N GLY A 81 9.13 8.97 -0.21
CA GLY A 81 9.06 8.86 1.25
C GLY A 81 8.98 7.41 1.75
N THR A 82 8.66 7.25 3.04
CA THR A 82 8.61 5.94 3.69
C THR A 82 7.29 5.24 3.39
N ASP A 83 7.35 4.02 2.87
CA ASP A 83 6.16 3.18 2.63
C ASP A 83 5.49 2.80 3.96
N THR A 84 4.31 3.37 4.22
CA THR A 84 3.52 3.11 5.42
C THR A 84 2.63 1.90 5.27
N ARG A 85 2.17 1.59 4.05
CA ARG A 85 1.33 0.42 3.80
C ARG A 85 1.58 -0.15 2.42
N ILE A 86 1.73 -1.47 2.34
CA ILE A 86 1.87 -2.19 1.08
C ILE A 86 0.84 -3.30 1.06
N THR A 87 -0.05 -3.28 0.07
CA THR A 87 -1.03 -4.34 -0.16
C THR A 87 -0.72 -5.02 -1.47
N GLN A 88 -0.56 -6.34 -1.44
CA GLN A 88 -0.28 -7.17 -2.60
C GLN A 88 -1.37 -8.23 -2.71
N ARG A 89 -1.93 -8.37 -3.91
CA ARG A 89 -2.90 -9.39 -4.24
C ARG A 89 -2.43 -10.11 -5.49
N PHE A 90 -2.18 -11.39 -5.35
CA PHE A 90 -1.93 -12.29 -6.45
C PHE A 90 -3.11 -13.24 -6.58
N SER A 91 -3.60 -13.45 -7.79
CA SER A 91 -4.61 -14.45 -8.11
C SER A 91 -4.17 -15.24 -9.32
N ALA A 92 -4.31 -16.54 -9.26
CA ALA A 92 -4.12 -17.43 -10.40
C ALA A 92 -5.38 -18.29 -10.56
N GLY A 93 -5.91 -18.33 -11.77
CA GLY A 93 -7.03 -19.18 -12.15
C GLY A 93 -6.53 -20.28 -13.08
N TYR A 94 -6.97 -21.51 -12.82
CA TYR A 94 -6.78 -22.65 -13.71
C TYR A 94 -8.12 -23.37 -13.93
N ASN A 95 -8.66 -23.28 -15.14
CA ASN A 95 -9.89 -23.93 -15.56
C ASN A 95 -9.63 -24.82 -16.78
N PRO A 96 -9.08 -26.02 -16.59
CA PRO A 96 -8.87 -26.97 -17.67
C PRO A 96 -10.20 -27.45 -18.27
N LYS A 97 -10.43 -27.13 -19.55
CA LYS A 97 -11.51 -27.72 -20.35
C LYS A 97 -11.08 -29.06 -20.99
N LEU A 98 -10.63 -30.02 -20.17
CA LEU A 98 -10.14 -31.31 -20.69
C LEU A 98 -11.27 -32.21 -21.18
N PHE A 99 -12.42 -32.17 -20.52
CA PHE A 99 -13.60 -32.97 -20.89
C PHE A 99 -14.84 -32.08 -20.92
N SER A 100 -15.71 -32.31 -21.89
CA SER A 100 -17.00 -31.61 -22.00
C SER A 100 -17.94 -31.90 -20.82
N TRP A 101 -17.75 -33.07 -20.19
CA TRP A 101 -18.55 -33.55 -19.06
C TRP A 101 -17.99 -33.18 -17.67
N LEU A 102 -16.75 -32.65 -17.60
CA LEU A 102 -16.11 -32.26 -16.35
C LEU A 102 -15.53 -30.85 -16.47
N GLY A 103 -16.17 -29.89 -15.79
CA GLY A 103 -15.54 -28.61 -15.52
C GLY A 103 -14.76 -28.70 -14.22
N ALA A 104 -13.46 -28.50 -14.26
CA ALA A 104 -12.64 -28.37 -13.06
C ALA A 104 -12.10 -26.95 -12.99
N ASN A 105 -12.31 -26.29 -11.86
CA ASN A 105 -11.93 -24.91 -11.65
C ASN A 105 -11.07 -24.84 -10.38
N TYR A 106 -9.84 -24.41 -10.54
CA TYR A 106 -8.92 -24.12 -9.46
C TYR A 106 -8.63 -22.62 -9.42
N ARG A 107 -8.71 -22.03 -8.24
CA ARG A 107 -8.31 -20.65 -8.02
C ARG A 107 -7.40 -20.57 -6.80
N TYR A 108 -6.26 -19.94 -7.01
CA TYR A 108 -5.32 -19.55 -5.99
C TYR A 108 -5.39 -18.04 -5.80
N THR A 109 -5.45 -17.58 -4.55
CA THR A 109 -5.36 -16.15 -4.24
C THR A 109 -4.47 -15.97 -3.03
N ALA A 110 -3.47 -15.11 -3.13
CA ALA A 110 -2.61 -14.70 -2.03
C ALA A 110 -2.78 -13.20 -1.82
N ASN A 111 -3.09 -12.80 -0.59
CA ASN A 111 -3.23 -11.41 -0.18
C ASN A 111 -2.21 -11.13 0.91
N PHE A 112 -1.22 -10.30 0.62
CA PHE A 112 -0.23 -9.85 1.58
C PHE A 112 -0.47 -8.38 1.92
N ILE A 113 -0.45 -8.05 3.20
CA ILE A 113 -0.60 -6.69 3.71
C ILE A 113 0.53 -6.42 4.68
N TYR A 114 1.31 -5.40 4.40
CA TYR A 114 2.31 -4.82 5.29
C TYR A 114 1.80 -3.46 5.77
N SER A 115 1.97 -3.18 7.06
CA SER A 115 1.67 -1.87 7.67
C SER A 115 2.82 -1.46 8.58
N LEU A 116 3.26 -0.23 8.44
CA LEU A 116 4.14 0.46 9.38
C LEU A 116 3.26 1.41 10.18
N ASP A 117 2.84 0.95 11.36
CA ASP A 117 1.80 1.63 12.16
C ASP A 117 2.36 2.83 12.92
N ASN A 118 3.63 2.79 13.32
CA ASN A 118 4.31 3.93 13.90
C ASN A 118 5.79 3.99 13.45
N PRO A 119 6.17 4.98 12.60
CA PRO A 119 7.54 5.14 12.14
C PRO A 119 8.54 5.46 13.25
N GLN A 120 8.13 6.16 14.31
CA GLN A 120 9.02 6.63 15.38
C GLN A 120 9.55 5.50 16.26
N ILE A 121 8.73 4.46 16.47
CA ILE A 121 9.11 3.24 17.22
C ILE A 121 9.32 2.04 16.29
N ASN A 122 9.28 2.27 14.98
CA ASN A 122 9.43 1.26 13.94
C ASN A 122 8.49 0.04 14.10
N SER A 123 7.25 0.27 14.55
CA SER A 123 6.27 -0.80 14.74
C SER A 123 5.72 -1.25 13.39
N ARG A 124 5.96 -2.52 13.06
CA ARG A 124 5.62 -3.12 11.77
C ARG A 124 4.72 -4.33 11.97
N SER A 125 3.71 -4.45 11.15
CA SER A 125 2.87 -5.63 11.05
C SER A 125 2.84 -6.14 9.61
N SER A 126 2.71 -7.46 9.48
CA SER A 126 2.63 -8.13 8.19
C SER A 126 1.67 -9.30 8.30
N ASN A 127 0.75 -9.39 7.35
CA ASN A 127 -0.22 -10.46 7.28
C ASN A 127 -0.25 -11.05 5.87
N LEU A 128 -0.22 -12.38 5.78
CA LEU A 128 -0.39 -13.11 4.54
C LEU A 128 -1.60 -14.02 4.66
N THR A 129 -2.58 -13.82 3.78
CA THR A 129 -3.77 -14.65 3.68
C THR A 129 -3.75 -15.36 2.33
N VAL A 130 -3.67 -16.68 2.37
CA VAL A 130 -3.66 -17.54 1.19
C VAL A 130 -4.96 -18.33 1.15
N ASN A 131 -5.61 -18.31 0.00
CA ASN A 131 -6.85 -19.03 -0.27
C ASN A 131 -6.67 -19.92 -1.49
N HIS A 132 -7.12 -21.15 -1.33
CA HIS A 132 -7.24 -22.14 -2.38
C HIS A 132 -8.71 -22.50 -2.51
N SER A 133 -9.25 -22.45 -3.73
CA SER A 133 -10.58 -22.96 -4.01
C SER A 133 -10.52 -23.90 -5.19
N VAL A 134 -11.01 -25.12 -4.98
CA VAL A 134 -11.24 -26.11 -6.03
C VAL A 134 -12.74 -26.27 -6.14
N SER A 135 -13.27 -26.20 -7.35
CA SER A 135 -14.68 -26.48 -7.64
C SER A 135 -14.75 -27.32 -8.91
N GLY A 136 -15.72 -28.24 -8.94
CA GLY A 136 -15.94 -29.10 -10.08
C GLY A 136 -17.42 -29.18 -10.41
N ASP A 137 -17.75 -29.13 -11.69
CA ASP A 137 -19.09 -29.41 -12.20
C ASP A 137 -19.06 -30.66 -13.07
N PHE A 138 -20.05 -31.53 -12.86
CA PHE A 138 -20.19 -32.80 -13.57
C PHE A 138 -21.48 -32.80 -14.38
N LYS A 139 -21.35 -32.97 -15.69
CA LYS A 139 -22.49 -32.94 -16.62
C LYS A 139 -22.78 -34.34 -17.10
N LEU A 140 -23.68 -35.01 -16.39
CA LEU A 140 -24.03 -36.42 -16.63
C LEU A 140 -24.63 -36.67 -18.02
N ALA A 141 -25.45 -35.73 -18.53
CA ALA A 141 -26.03 -35.81 -19.87
C ALA A 141 -24.94 -35.83 -20.96
N THR A 142 -23.97 -34.92 -20.87
CA THR A 142 -22.86 -34.81 -21.82
C THR A 142 -21.90 -36.00 -21.72
N LEU A 143 -21.76 -36.61 -20.53
CA LEU A 143 -20.99 -37.86 -20.38
C LEU A 143 -21.65 -39.01 -21.15
N LEU A 144 -22.96 -39.20 -20.97
CA LEU A 144 -23.69 -40.28 -21.65
C LEU A 144 -23.64 -40.10 -23.17
N GLU A 145 -23.79 -38.88 -23.67
CA GLU A 145 -23.62 -38.57 -25.10
C GLU A 145 -22.21 -38.91 -25.59
N SER A 146 -21.16 -38.56 -24.84
CA SER A 146 -19.77 -38.87 -25.22
C SER A 146 -19.43 -40.36 -25.24
N ILE A 147 -20.23 -41.20 -24.57
CA ILE A 147 -20.04 -42.66 -24.52
C ILE A 147 -20.95 -43.37 -25.54
N TYR A 148 -22.18 -42.90 -25.74
CA TYR A 148 -23.16 -43.54 -26.61
C TYR A 148 -23.07 -43.12 -28.09
N ASN A 149 -22.60 -41.91 -28.38
CA ASN A 149 -22.33 -41.43 -29.72
C ASN A 149 -20.93 -40.79 -29.76
N PRO A 150 -19.86 -41.59 -29.89
CA PRO A 150 -18.51 -41.05 -30.06
C PRO A 150 -18.37 -40.18 -31.32
#